data_AF-C0D913-F1
#
_entry.id   AF-C0D913-F1
#
_cell.length_a   1.000
_cell.length_b   1.000
_cell.length_c   1.000
_cell.angle_alpha   90.00
_cell.angle_beta   90.00
_cell.angle_gamma   90.00
#
_symmetry.space_group_name_H-M   'P 1'
#
loop_
_entity.id
_entity.type
_entity.pdbx_description
1 polymer ?
#
loop_
_entity_poly.entity_id
_entity_poly.type
_entity_poly.pdbx_seq_one_letter_code
_entity_poly.pdbx_strand_id
1 'polypeptide(L)' 'MGEDNSNYAEICKPKLTSLDTKMVESNLMAVRTLLDVLEQRPPCHRVMLYMEIAERGTT' A
#
# COMPACT_ATOMS: atom_id res chain seq x y z
N MET A 1 10.24 0.60 14.00
CA MET A 1 9.49 0.46 12.73
C MET A 1 8.12 1.12 12.78
N GLY A 2 7.76 1.89 11.74
CA GLY A 2 6.43 2.45 11.52
C GLY A 2 5.62 1.71 10.44
N GLU A 3 4.40 2.15 10.20
CA GLU A 3 3.48 1.61 9.17
C GLU A 3 3.18 2.70 8.12
N ASP A 4 2.67 2.30 6.94
CA ASP A 4 2.17 3.16 5.86
C ASP A 4 3.23 3.84 4.97
N ASN A 5 4.54 3.63 5.22
CA ASN A 5 5.69 4.24 4.50
C ASN A 5 5.39 5.62 3.89
N SER A 6 4.71 6.46 4.66
CA SER A 6 4.18 7.72 4.15
C SER A 6 5.30 8.72 3.91
N ASN A 7 5.00 9.84 3.25
CA ASN A 7 5.96 10.93 3.06
C ASN A 7 6.55 11.44 4.39
N TYR A 8 5.85 11.23 5.51
CA TYR A 8 6.33 11.58 6.85
C TYR A 8 7.54 10.71 7.28
N ALA A 9 7.61 9.46 6.84
CA ALA A 9 8.72 8.56 7.18
C ALA A 9 10.07 9.06 6.64
N GLU A 10 10.06 9.82 5.54
CA GLU A 10 11.25 10.43 4.93
C GLU A 10 11.74 11.71 5.62
N ILE A 11 10.82 12.48 6.21
CA ILE A 11 11.12 13.78 6.81
C ILE A 11 11.38 13.68 8.32
N CYS A 12 10.99 12.57 8.96
CA CYS A 12 11.38 12.25 10.33
C CYS A 12 12.90 12.27 10.50
N LYS A 13 13.36 12.70 11.68
CA LYS A 13 14.77 12.68 12.05
C LYS A 13 14.94 11.87 13.34
N PRO A 14 15.59 10.69 13.29
CA PRO A 14 16.11 10.00 12.11
C PRO A 14 14.99 9.53 11.16
N LYS A 15 15.35 9.25 9.89
CA LYS A 15 14.41 8.72 8.90
C LYS A 15 13.84 7.38 9.38
N LEU A 16 12.51 7.23 9.29
CA LEU A 16 11.80 6.13 9.92
C LEU A 16 11.72 4.91 9.00
N THR A 17 12.29 3.79 9.44
CA THR A 17 12.05 2.48 8.83
C THR A 17 10.58 2.12 8.98
N SER A 18 9.93 1.77 7.88
CA SER A 18 8.48 1.55 7.88
C SER A 18 8.07 0.46 6.90
N LEU A 19 6.98 -0.22 7.22
CA LEU A 19 6.30 -1.13 6.32
C LEU A 19 5.53 -0.34 5.25
N ASP A 20 5.89 -0.53 3.99
CA ASP A 20 5.12 -0.09 2.84
C ASP A 20 3.93 -1.04 2.64
N THR A 21 2.75 -0.53 2.99
CA THR A 21 1.47 -1.23 2.92
C THR A 21 0.87 -1.23 1.51
N LYS A 22 1.54 -0.59 0.53
CA LYS A 22 1.08 -0.52 -0.88
C LYS A 22 -0.35 0.03 -0.99
N MET A 23 -0.67 1.06 -0.20
CA MET A 23 -2.01 1.68 -0.11
C MET A 23 -2.51 2.21 -1.47
N VAL A 24 -1.61 2.74 -2.30
CA VAL A 24 -1.96 3.25 -3.63
C VAL A 24 -2.40 2.09 -4.55
N GLU A 25 -1.64 1.01 -4.55
CA GLU A 25 -1.94 -0.21 -5.31
C GLU A 25 -3.25 -0.85 -4.80
N SER A 26 -3.45 -0.89 -3.48
CA SER A 26 -4.70 -1.35 -2.87
C SER A 26 -5.90 -0.57 -3.35
N ASN A 27 -5.82 0.77 -3.33
CA ASN A 27 -6.90 1.63 -3.81
C ASN A 27 -7.16 1.45 -5.31
N LEU A 28 -6.10 1.35 -6.11
CA LEU A 28 -6.23 1.11 -7.55
C LEU A 28 -6.93 -0.22 -7.84
N MET A 29 -6.58 -1.28 -7.11
CA MET A 29 -7.22 -2.58 -7.23
C MET A 29 -8.68 -2.53 -6.78
N ALA A 30 -9.00 -1.83 -5.68
CA ALA A 30 -10.37 -1.66 -5.22
C ALA A 30 -11.25 -0.94 -6.25
N VAL A 31 -10.74 0.14 -6.87
CA VAL A 31 -11.46 0.87 -7.93
C VAL A 31 -11.66 -0.01 -9.17
N ARG A 32 -10.65 -0.78 -9.57
CA ARG A 32 -10.78 -1.73 -10.70
C ARG A 32 -11.83 -2.78 -10.43
N THR A 33 -11.83 -3.39 -9.24
CA THR A 33 -12.85 -4.36 -8.83
C THR A 33 -14.25 -3.74 -8.86
N LEU A 34 -14.39 -2.48 -8.43
CA LEU A 34 -15.67 -1.76 -8.49
C LEU A 34 -16.12 -1.55 -9.95
N LEU A 35 -15.21 -1.15 -10.84
CA LEU A 35 -15.50 -1.00 -12.27
C LEU A 35 -15.90 -2.32 -12.92
N ASP A 36 -15.22 -3.42 -12.61
CA ASP A 36 -15.57 -4.75 -13.11
C ASP A 36 -17.01 -5.12 -12.72
N VAL A 37 -17.41 -4.84 -11.46
CA VAL A 37 -18.80 -5.05 -11.00
C VAL A 37 -19.79 -4.19 -11.79
N LEU A 38 -19.49 -2.91 -11.99
CA LEU A 38 -20.36 -1.99 -12.74
C LEU A 38 -20.51 -2.39 -14.22
N GLU A 39 -19.45 -2.94 -14.81
CA GLU A 39 -19.42 -3.43 -16.19
C GLU A 39 -19.97 -4.86 -16.35
N GLN A 40 -20.52 -5.46 -15.28
CA GLN A 40 -20.99 -6.85 -15.24
C GLN A 40 -19.92 -7.88 -15.64
N ARG A 41 -18.64 -7.53 -15.45
CA ARG A 41 -17.51 -8.46 -15.61
C ARG A 41 -17.31 -9.23 -14.31
N PRO A 42 -16.80 -10.47 -14.36
CA PRO A 42 -16.49 -11.24 -13.16
C PRO A 42 -15.36 -10.53 -12.36
N PRO A 43 -15.62 -10.03 -11.15
CA PRO A 43 -14.62 -9.28 -10.40
C PRO A 43 -13.61 -10.21 -9.73
N CYS A 44 -12.40 -9.71 -9.51
CA CYS A 44 -11.42 -10.40 -8.67
C CYS A 44 -11.80 -10.25 -7.19
N HIS A 45 -12.24 -11.35 -6.56
CA HIS A 45 -12.74 -11.36 -5.18
C HIS A 45 -11.63 -11.40 -4.12
N ARG A 46 -10.39 -11.71 -4.52
CA ARG A 46 -9.25 -11.81 -3.61
C ARG A 46 -8.02 -11.18 -4.24
N VAL A 47 -7.57 -10.09 -3.64
CA VAL A 47 -6.32 -9.43 -3.99
C VAL A 47 -5.31 -9.69 -2.87
N MET A 48 -4.10 -10.09 -3.24
CA MET A 48 -2.98 -10.23 -2.31
C MET A 48 -1.91 -9.22 -2.73
N LEU A 49 -1.51 -8.37 -1.79
CA LEU A 49 -0.44 -7.40 -1.97
C LEU A 49 0.76 -7.82 -1.12
N TYR A 50 1.94 -7.77 -1.72
CA TYR A 50 3.18 -8.03 -1.02
C TYR A 50 3.68 -6.73 -0.43
N MET A 51 3.62 -6.64 0.90
CA MET A 51 4.17 -5.50 1.64
C MET A 51 5.70 -5.57 1.64
N GLU A 52 6.33 -4.42 1.75
CA GLU A 52 7.79 -4.27 1.67
C GLU A 52 8.30 -3.46 2.86
N ILE A 53 9.42 -3.88 3.47
CA ILE A 53 10.05 -3.10 4.54
C ILE A 53 10.99 -2.08 3.89
N ALA A 54 10.69 -0.80 4.09
CA ALA A 54 11.58 0.29 3.70
C ALA A 54 12.56 0.58 4.85
N GLU A 55 13.76 -0.03 4.80
CA GLU A 55 14.82 0.17 5.79
C GLU A 55 15.47 1.55 5.68
N ARG A 56 15.65 2.22 6.83
CA ARG A 56 16.16 3.58 7.00
C ARG A 56 16.95 3.74 8.30
N GLY A 57 17.05 4.97 8.81
CA GLY A 57 17.90 5.34 9.94
C GLY A 57 17.40 4.89 11.32
N THR A 58 16.18 4.36 11.42
CA THR A 58 15.70 3.65 12.62
C THR A 58 15.71 2.15 12.37
N THR A 59 15.70 1.33 13.41
CA THR A 59 15.39 -0.11 13.28
C THR A 59 13.90 -0.40 13.36
#